data_AF-A0AAV0RK36-F1
#
_entry.id   AF-A0AAV0RK36-F1
#
_cell.length_a   1.000
_cell.length_b   1.000
_cell.length_c   1.000
_cell.angle_alpha   90.00
_cell.angle_beta   90.00
_cell.angle_gamma   90.00
#
_symmetry.space_group_name_H-M   'P 1'
#
loop_
_entity.id
_entity.type
_entity.pdbx_description
1 polymer ?
#
loop_
_entity_poly.entity_id
_entity_poly.type
_entity_poly.pdbx_seq_one_letter_code
_entity_poly.pdbx_strand_id
1 'polypeptide(L)'
;MSTGWFNKKSRCLNFINIHGNGRIVGAMVVDECDSTMGCDSDHDYQPPCPNNIVDASKAVWKALGVAESDWGNLDIFWSDAN
;
A
#
# COMPACT_ATOMS: atom_id res chain seq x y z
N MET A 1 3.08 -1.48 2.83
CA MET A 1 3.22 -0.01 2.95
C MET A 1 4.70 0.35 2.92
N SER A 2 5.13 1.41 2.21
CA SER A 2 6.56 1.75 2.10
C SER A 2 7.27 1.85 3.46
N THR A 3 8.54 1.44 3.54
CA THR A 3 9.34 1.37 4.78
C THR A 3 9.18 2.57 5.71
N GLY A 4 9.27 3.79 5.18
CA GLY A 4 9.16 5.01 5.97
C GLY A 4 7.80 5.15 6.66
N TRP A 5 6.71 4.79 5.96
CA TRP A 5 5.35 4.83 6.50
C TRP A 5 5.03 3.61 7.37
N PHE A 6 5.52 2.42 7.01
CA PHE A 6 5.41 1.22 7.84
C PHE A 6 6.05 1.40 9.22
N ASN A 7 7.08 2.25 9.29
CA ASN A 7 7.67 2.79 10.51
C ASN A 7 8.06 1.69 11.51
N LYS A 8 8.91 0.75 11.08
CA LYS A 8 9.41 -0.35 11.93
C LYS A 8 8.26 -1.11 12.62
N LYS A 9 7.22 -1.45 11.86
CA LYS A 9 6.01 -2.16 12.34
C LYS A 9 5.12 -1.35 13.28
N SER A 10 5.35 -0.04 13.50
CA SER A 10 4.49 0.75 14.39
C SER A 10 3.03 0.83 13.91
N ARG A 11 2.80 0.63 12.61
CA ARG A 11 1.46 0.59 12.00
C ARG A 11 0.94 -0.83 11.77
N CYS A 12 1.72 -1.86 12.10
CA CYS A 12 1.32 -3.24 11.86
C CYS A 12 0.03 -3.56 12.63
N LEU A 13 -0.92 -4.20 11.96
CA LEU A 13 -2.26 -4.54 12.44
C LEU A 13 -3.15 -3.34 12.81
N ASN A 14 -2.72 -2.11 12.52
CA ASN A 14 -3.55 -0.92 12.61
C ASN A 14 -4.26 -0.67 11.29
N PHE A 15 -5.41 0.00 11.38
CA PHE A 15 -6.17 0.41 10.21
C PHE A 15 -5.70 1.78 9.71
N ILE A 16 -5.76 1.96 8.40
CA ILE A 16 -5.62 3.24 7.71
C ILE A 16 -6.86 3.50 6.86
N ASN A 17 -7.18 4.77 6.64
CA ASN A 17 -8.19 5.18 5.68
C ASN A 17 -7.50 5.49 4.35
N ILE A 18 -7.93 4.84 3.28
CA ILE A 18 -7.45 5.08 1.91
C ILE A 18 -8.52 5.85 1.16
N HIS A 19 -8.18 7.07 0.73
CA HIS A 19 -9.01 7.95 -0.08
C HIS A 19 -8.59 7.84 -1.54
N GLY A 20 -9.47 7.31 -2.40
CA GLY A 20 -9.19 7.12 -3.82
C GLY A 20 -10.47 6.88 -4.61
N ASN A 21 -10.49 7.27 -5.90
CA ASN A 21 -11.65 7.10 -6.78
C ASN A 21 -12.98 7.62 -6.19
N GLY A 22 -12.91 8.73 -5.45
CA GLY A 22 -14.08 9.32 -4.76
C GLY A 22 -14.62 8.52 -3.58
N ARG A 23 -13.91 7.49 -3.12
CA ARG A 23 -14.31 6.62 -1.99
C ARG A 23 -13.26 6.62 -0.88
N ILE A 24 -13.69 6.17 0.31
CA ILE A 24 -12.84 5.96 1.48
C ILE A 24 -12.98 4.50 1.89
N VAL A 25 -11.85 3.80 2.02
CA VAL A 25 -11.80 2.39 2.40
C VAL A 25 -10.86 2.22 3.59
N GLY A 26 -11.34 1.58 4.65
CA GLY A 26 -10.51 1.13 5.76
C GLY A 26 -9.73 -0.12 5.37
N ALA A 27 -8.40 -0.11 5.55
CA ALA A 27 -7.54 -1.26 5.29
C ALA A 27 -6.57 -1.47 6.46
N MET A 28 -6.31 -2.73 6.81
CA MET A 28 -5.34 -3.09 7.84
C MET A 28 -3.94 -3.20 7.22
N VAL A 29 -2.96 -2.59 7.87
CA VAL A 29 -1.55 -2.71 7.47
C VAL A 29 -1.00 -4.05 7.96
N VAL A 30 -0.64 -4.93 7.03
CA VAL A 30 -0.13 -6.28 7.37
C VAL A 30 1.31 -6.50 6.95
N ASP A 31 1.85 -5.65 6.07
CA ASP A 31 3.18 -5.87 5.52
C ASP A 31 3.89 -4.56 5.10
N GLU A 32 5.21 -4.68 5.00
CA GLU A 32 6.11 -3.68 4.47
C GLU A 32 6.27 -3.84 2.96
N CYS A 33 6.33 -2.72 2.25
CA CYS A 33 6.86 -2.67 0.89
C CYS A 33 8.27 -2.11 1.01
N ASP A 34 9.28 -2.97 0.94
CA ASP A 34 10.66 -2.61 1.28
C ASP A 34 11.24 -1.62 0.26
N SER A 35 11.60 -0.43 0.74
CA SER A 35 12.16 0.66 -0.08
C SER A 35 13.67 0.81 0.07
N THR A 36 14.31 -0.09 0.81
CA THR A 36 15.73 -0.05 1.18
C THR A 36 16.57 -1.10 0.45
N MET A 37 15.95 -2.19 0.01
CA MET A 37 16.61 -3.30 -0.68
C MET A 37 15.75 -3.88 -1.80
N GLY A 38 16.40 -4.61 -2.70
CA GLY A 38 15.86 -5.13 -3.96
C GLY A 38 16.98 -5.34 -4.98
N CYS A 39 16.61 -5.73 -6.20
CA CYS A 39 17.54 -6.08 -7.28
C CYS A 39 18.49 -7.25 -6.93
N ASP A 40 18.08 -8.14 -6.04
CA ASP A 40 18.82 -9.32 -5.60
C ASP A 40 17.98 -10.60 -5.72
N SER A 41 18.56 -11.76 -5.43
CA SER A 41 17.88 -13.05 -5.54
C SER A 41 16.73 -13.23 -4.55
N ASP A 42 16.80 -12.58 -3.40
CA ASP A 42 15.81 -12.76 -2.33
C ASP A 42 14.51 -11.97 -2.65
N HIS A 43 14.62 -10.95 -3.52
CA HIS A 43 13.52 -10.12 -4.00
C HIS A 43 13.13 -10.42 -5.46
N ASP A 44 13.48 -11.59 -6.00
CA ASP A 44 13.23 -11.97 -7.40
C ASP A 44 13.76 -10.94 -8.43
N TYR A 45 14.84 -10.24 -8.09
CA TYR A 45 15.42 -9.13 -8.84
C TYR A 45 14.47 -7.95 -9.10
N GLN A 46 13.36 -7.87 -8.36
CA GLN A 46 12.47 -6.71 -8.39
C GLN A 46 13.16 -5.50 -7.76
N PRO A 47 12.97 -4.28 -8.29
CA PRO A 47 13.55 -3.09 -7.70
C PRO A 47 12.96 -2.81 -6.31
N PRO A 48 13.68 -2.06 -5.45
CA PRO A 48 13.12 -1.57 -4.20
C PRO A 48 11.81 -0.81 -4.43
N CYS A 49 10.89 -0.95 -3.49
CA CYS A 49 9.63 -0.24 -3.48
C CYS A 49 9.85 1.29 -3.44
N PRO A 50 9.08 2.09 -4.19
CA PRO A 50 9.10 3.53 -4.01
C PRO A 50 8.69 3.93 -2.58
N ASN A 51 9.12 5.10 -2.12
CA ASN A 51 8.96 5.53 -0.72
C ASN A 51 7.56 6.09 -0.36
N ASN A 52 6.63 6.11 -1.31
CA ASN A 52 5.31 6.73 -1.21
C ASN A 52 4.17 5.79 -1.63
N ILE A 53 4.31 4.49 -1.36
CA ILE A 53 3.40 3.42 -1.82
C ILE A 53 2.59 2.81 -0.68
N VAL A 54 1.29 2.68 -0.91
CA VAL A 54 0.41 1.75 -0.21
C VAL A 54 0.10 0.61 -1.17
N ASP A 55 0.85 -0.48 -1.07
CA ASP A 55 0.59 -1.67 -1.88
C ASP A 55 -0.66 -2.39 -1.33
N ALA A 56 -1.68 -2.51 -2.17
CA ALA A 56 -3.05 -2.76 -1.74
C ALA A 56 -3.60 -4.06 -2.34
N SER A 57 -4.29 -4.83 -1.52
CA SER A 57 -4.89 -6.09 -1.94
C SER A 57 -6.02 -5.91 -2.95
N LYS A 58 -6.35 -6.98 -3.68
CA LYS A 58 -7.50 -7.05 -4.60
C LYS A 58 -8.81 -6.52 -3.99
N ALA A 59 -9.01 -6.76 -2.69
CA ALA A 59 -10.21 -6.34 -1.98
C ALA A 59 -10.29 -4.81 -1.81
N VAL A 60 -9.15 -4.14 -1.54
CA VAL A 60 -9.09 -2.68 -1.40
C VAL A 60 -9.46 -2.00 -2.73
N TRP A 61 -8.88 -2.46 -3.84
CA TRP A 61 -9.21 -1.94 -5.17
C TRP A 61 -10.70 -2.06 -5.52
N LYS A 62 -11.30 -3.22 -5.22
CA LYS A 62 -12.74 -3.44 -5.41
C LYS A 62 -13.59 -2.54 -4.53
N ALA A 63 -13.21 -2.34 -3.26
CA ALA A 63 -13.91 -1.46 -2.34
C ALA A 63 -13.84 0.02 -2.78
N LEU A 64 -12.68 0.44 -3.31
CA LEU A 64 -12.49 1.74 -3.96
C LEU A 64 -13.29 1.87 -5.27
N GLY A 65 -13.86 0.78 -5.78
CA GLY A 65 -14.73 0.81 -6.96
C GLY A 65 -13.99 1.07 -8.26
N VAL A 66 -12.68 0.78 -8.31
CA VAL A 66 -11.88 0.89 -9.54
C VAL A 66 -12.12 -0.35 -10.39
N ALA A 67 -12.41 -0.18 -11.67
CA ALA A 67 -12.59 -1.30 -12.59
C ALA A 67 -11.30 -2.10 -12.74
N GLU A 68 -11.38 -3.44 -12.83
CA GLU A 68 -10.18 -4.31 -12.94
C GLU A 68 -9.32 -3.97 -14.18
N SER A 69 -9.90 -3.37 -15.23
CA SER A 69 -9.18 -2.88 -16.41
C SER A 69 -8.26 -1.68 -16.14
N ASP A 70 -8.53 -0.94 -15.07
CA ASP A 70 -7.85 0.31 -14.74
C ASP A 70 -6.89 0.12 -13.55
N TRP A 71 -6.63 -1.14 -13.16
CA TRP A 71 -5.71 -1.45 -12.08
C TRP A 71 -4.26 -1.31 -12.53
N GLY A 72 -3.43 -0.90 -11.58
CA GLY A 72 -2.04 -0.52 -11.80
C GLY A 72 -1.64 0.45 -10.71
N ASN A 73 -1.70 1.73 -11.01
CA ASN A 73 -1.43 2.80 -10.05
C ASN A 73 -2.63 3.76 -9.96
N LEU A 74 -2.94 4.18 -8.75
CA LEU A 74 -3.97 5.18 -8.46
C LEU A 74 -3.39 6.18 -7.48
N ASP A 75 -3.51 7.47 -7.79
CA ASP A 75 -3.19 8.52 -6.83
C ASP A 75 -4.22 8.51 -5.69
N ILE A 76 -3.72 8.40 -4.47
CA ILE A 76 -4.51 8.31 -3.25
C ILE A 76 -4.01 9.29 -2.21
N PHE A 77 -4.88 9.57 -1.23
CA PHE A 77 -4.47 10.07 0.07
C PHE A 77 -4.73 8.99 1.11
N TRP A 78 -3.93 8.96 2.17
CA TRP A 78 -4.20 8.06 3.29
C TRP A 78 -3.94 8.75 4.62
N SER A 79 -4.60 8.25 5.66
CA SER A 79 -4.42 8.69 7.03
C SER A 79 -4.53 7.49 7.97
N ASP A 80 -3.91 7.59 9.15
CA ASP A 80 -4.16 6.63 10.23
C ASP A 80 -5.66 6.65 10.58
N ALA A 81 -6.27 5.47 10.79
CA ALA A 81 -7.66 5.39 11.22
C ALA A 81 -7.74 5.68 12.73
N ASN A 82 -8.63 6.61 13.11
CA ASN A 82 -8.92 6.94 14.50
C ASN A 82 -9.85 5.91 15.15
#